data_AF-A0A7U3UUI9-F1
#
_entry.id   AF-A0A7U3UUI9-F1
#
_cell.length_a   1.000
_cell.length_b   1.000
_cell.length_c   1.000
_cell.angle_alpha   90.00
_cell.angle_beta   90.00
_cell.angle_gamma   90.00
#
_symmetry.space_group_name_H-M   'P 1'
#
loop_
_entity.id
_entity.type
_entity.pdbx_description
1 polymer ?
#
loop_
_entity_poly.entity_id
_entity_poly.type
_entity_poly.pdbx_seq_one_letter_code
_entity_poly.pdbx_strand_id
1 'polypeptide(L)'
;MSSQGPDLGPRILDLGSIPSGSASAPAPSHSAKQLIGEYVAACAHRPPEKVLGHLGREVHQLLGEDIAADHIRAGLDRLRTKGLSPSVLPSLVNEAMNATPPQANPRTPHRAWTNSADIENAHGGEL
;
A
#
# COMPACT_ATOMS: atom_id res chain seq x y z
N MET A 1 6.61 73.07 -38.29
CA MET A 1 7.40 71.86 -38.00
C MET A 1 6.58 71.00 -37.06
N SER A 2 6.07 69.87 -37.55
CA SER A 2 5.30 68.88 -36.79
C SER A 2 6.18 68.12 -35.80
N SER A 3 5.60 67.61 -34.70
CA SER A 3 5.83 66.29 -34.07
C SER A 3 5.12 66.27 -32.70
N GLN A 4 3.95 65.61 -32.54
CA GLN A 4 3.75 64.19 -32.24
C GLN A 4 3.85 63.89 -30.73
N GLY A 5 2.70 63.63 -30.10
CA GLY A 5 2.63 63.06 -28.75
C GLY A 5 2.74 61.53 -28.79
N PRO A 6 2.96 60.90 -27.63
CA PRO A 6 2.51 59.52 -27.43
C PRO A 6 1.66 59.35 -26.15
N ASP A 7 0.44 58.89 -26.37
CA ASP A 7 -0.17 57.70 -25.75
C ASP A 7 0.40 57.25 -24.38
N LEU A 8 -0.19 57.74 -23.29
CA LEU A 8 -0.01 57.19 -21.94
C LEU A 8 -1.19 56.27 -21.64
N GLY A 9 -0.99 54.98 -21.89
CA GLY A 9 -1.98 53.91 -21.68
C GLY A 9 -2.48 53.80 -20.21
N PRO A 10 -3.56 53.02 -19.98
CA PRO A 10 -4.29 53.07 -18.73
C PRO A 10 -3.76 52.09 -17.65
N ARG A 11 -3.72 52.62 -16.42
CA ARG A 11 -4.01 51.99 -15.11
C ARG A 11 -3.80 50.47 -14.98
N ILE A 12 -2.79 50.09 -14.20
CA ILE A 12 -2.87 48.85 -13.41
C ILE A 12 -2.46 49.22 -11.97
N LEU A 13 -3.44 49.16 -11.06
CA LEU A 13 -3.22 49.23 -9.62
C LEU A 13 -2.42 47.99 -9.19
N ASP A 14 -1.29 48.21 -8.53
CA ASP A 14 -0.61 47.18 -7.76
C ASP A 14 -1.47 46.85 -6.53
N LEU A 15 -2.30 45.81 -6.65
CA LEU A 15 -2.98 45.17 -5.51
C LEU A 15 -2.02 44.15 -4.90
N GLY A 16 -1.02 44.64 -4.18
CA GLY A 16 -0.20 43.82 -3.31
C GLY A 16 -1.07 43.17 -2.22
N SER A 17 -0.88 41.85 -2.07
CA SER A 17 -1.37 40.94 -1.00
C SER A 17 -2.47 39.97 -1.44
N ILE A 18 -2.07 38.90 -2.13
CA ILE A 18 -2.74 37.61 -1.95
C ILE A 18 -2.24 37.01 -0.62
N PRO A 19 -3.08 36.78 0.40
CA PRO A 19 -2.65 35.94 1.51
C PRO A 19 -2.41 34.54 0.94
N SER A 20 -1.21 34.03 1.17
CA SER A 20 -0.79 32.68 0.84
C SER A 20 -1.80 31.70 1.41
N GLY A 21 -2.75 31.28 0.57
CA GLY A 21 -3.65 30.19 0.87
C GLY A 21 -2.77 28.99 1.14
N SER A 22 -2.75 28.57 2.40
CA SER A 22 -2.22 27.28 2.80
C SER A 22 -3.05 26.22 2.09
N ALA A 23 -2.70 25.95 0.83
CA ALA A 23 -3.13 24.77 0.13
C ALA A 23 -2.57 23.61 0.96
N SER A 24 -3.43 23.05 1.80
CA SER A 24 -3.24 21.72 2.36
C SER A 24 -2.97 20.83 1.15
N ALA A 25 -1.69 20.54 0.91
CA ALA A 25 -1.29 19.73 -0.22
C ALA A 25 -2.05 18.41 -0.06
N PRO A 26 -2.87 17.99 -1.05
CA PRO A 26 -3.55 16.72 -0.96
C PRO A 26 -2.49 15.66 -0.67
N ALA A 27 -2.66 14.91 0.41
CA ALA A 27 -1.77 13.83 0.77
C ALA A 27 -1.59 12.94 -0.47
N PRO A 28 -0.37 12.48 -0.79
CA PRO A 28 -0.11 11.77 -2.04
C PRO A 28 -0.99 10.52 -2.11
N SER A 29 -2.06 10.57 -2.90
CA SER A 29 -2.89 9.41 -3.20
C SER A 29 -2.10 8.52 -4.15
N HIS A 30 -1.64 7.38 -3.63
CA HIS A 30 -0.86 6.43 -4.41
C HIS A 30 -1.74 5.79 -5.48
N SER A 31 -1.49 6.13 -6.75
CA SER A 31 -2.21 5.53 -7.88
C SER A 31 -1.68 4.14 -8.22
N ALA A 32 -2.52 3.29 -8.81
CA ALA A 32 -2.11 1.97 -9.29
C ALA A 32 -0.89 2.03 -10.22
N LYS A 33 -0.84 3.05 -11.09
CA LYS A 33 0.30 3.27 -12.00
C LYS A 33 1.60 3.52 -11.25
N GLN A 34 1.54 4.25 -10.14
CA GLN A 34 2.71 4.56 -9.33
C GLN A 34 3.22 3.30 -8.61
N LEU A 35 2.33 2.50 -8.01
CA LEU A 35 2.69 1.22 -7.38
C LEU A 35 3.27 0.20 -8.37
N ILE A 36 2.70 0.11 -9.59
CA ILE A 36 3.26 -0.75 -10.65
C ILE A 36 4.63 -0.24 -11.11
N GLY A 37 4.84 1.07 -11.17
CA GLY A 37 6.14 1.66 -11.46
C GLY A 37 7.21 1.28 -10.43
N GLU A 38 6.88 1.34 -9.14
CA GLU A 38 7.74 0.88 -8.04
C GLU A 38 8.07 -0.61 -8.19
N TYR A 39 7.06 -1.45 -8.45
CA TYR A 39 7.24 -2.88 -8.66
C TYR A 39 8.19 -3.19 -9.83
N VAL A 40 8.01 -2.54 -10.98
CA VAL A 40 8.86 -2.73 -12.15
C VAL A 40 10.29 -2.28 -11.88
N ALA A 41 10.49 -1.17 -11.17
CA ALA A 41 11.81 -0.68 -10.79
C ALA A 41 12.55 -1.65 -9.86
N ALA A 42 11.83 -2.42 -9.05
CA ALA A 42 12.37 -3.43 -8.16
C ALA A 42 12.61 -4.81 -8.83
N CYS A 43 12.20 -5.00 -10.08
CA CYS A 43 12.45 -6.22 -10.85
C CYS A 43 13.80 -6.15 -11.57
N ALA A 44 14.58 -7.24 -11.56
CA ALA A 44 15.84 -7.33 -12.29
C ALA A 44 15.66 -7.16 -13.82
N HIS A 45 14.54 -7.66 -14.34
CA HIS A 45 14.11 -7.46 -15.72
C HIS A 45 12.66 -7.02 -15.74
N ARG A 46 12.31 -6.18 -16.72
CA ARG A 46 10.94 -5.73 -16.90
C ARG A 46 10.02 -6.95 -17.15
N PRO A 47 8.96 -7.14 -16.35
CA PRO A 47 8.00 -8.22 -16.57
C PRO A 47 7.24 -8.06 -17.89
N PRO A 48 6.71 -9.15 -18.47
CA PRO A 48 5.92 -9.09 -19.69
C PRO A 48 4.70 -8.18 -19.57
N GLU A 49 4.31 -7.50 -20.65
CA GLU A 49 3.20 -6.53 -20.63
C GLU A 49 1.87 -7.14 -20.17
N LYS A 50 1.59 -8.39 -20.54
CA LYS A 50 0.39 -9.12 -20.08
C LYS A 50 0.36 -9.27 -18.56
N VAL A 51 1.51 -9.49 -17.94
CA VAL A 51 1.64 -9.61 -16.48
C VAL A 51 1.41 -8.25 -15.83
N LEU A 52 2.02 -7.19 -16.38
CA LEU A 52 1.85 -5.82 -15.86
C LEU A 52 0.41 -5.31 -16.00
N GLY A 53 -0.27 -5.63 -17.11
CA GLY A 53 -1.68 -5.27 -17.30
C GLY A 53 -2.61 -5.98 -16.32
N HIS A 54 -2.40 -7.27 -16.10
CA HIS A 54 -3.14 -8.04 -15.09
C HIS A 54 -2.88 -7.48 -13.69
N LEU A 55 -1.61 -7.30 -13.33
CA LEU A 55 -1.22 -6.78 -12.02
C LEU A 55 -1.79 -5.39 -11.77
N GLY A 56 -1.79 -4.51 -12.78
CA GLY A 56 -2.38 -3.18 -12.69
C GLY A 56 -3.89 -3.22 -12.43
N ARG A 57 -4.61 -4.19 -12.99
CA ARG A 57 -6.04 -4.39 -12.72
C ARG A 57 -6.29 -4.82 -11.27
N GLU A 58 -5.53 -5.80 -10.78
CA GLU A 58 -5.64 -6.26 -9.39
C GLU A 58 -5.33 -5.12 -8.41
N VAL A 59 -4.25 -4.36 -8.64
CA VAL A 59 -3.89 -3.20 -7.81
C VAL A 59 -4.97 -2.12 -7.84
N HIS A 60 -5.57 -1.84 -9.01
CA HIS A 60 -6.66 -0.89 -9.12
C HIS A 60 -7.90 -1.34 -8.34
N GLN A 61 -8.23 -2.63 -8.36
CA GLN A 61 -9.34 -3.19 -7.58
C GLN A 61 -9.08 -3.04 -6.07
N LEU A 62 -7.89 -3.42 -5.60
CA LEU A 62 -7.52 -3.29 -4.19
C LEU A 62 -7.55 -1.83 -3.70
N LEU A 63 -7.11 -0.87 -4.51
CA LEU A 63 -7.24 0.55 -4.19
C LEU A 63 -8.71 1.01 -4.17
N GLY A 64 -9.57 0.43 -5.02
CA GLY A 64 -11.01 0.69 -5.02
C GLY A 64 -11.73 0.12 -3.79
N GLU A 65 -11.13 -0.86 -3.11
CA GLU A 65 -11.57 -1.42 -1.83
C GLU A 65 -11.03 -0.62 -0.61
N ASP A 66 -10.36 0.52 -0.84
CA ASP A 66 -9.71 1.35 0.18
C ASP A 66 -8.56 0.64 0.94
N ILE A 67 -7.96 -0.38 0.31
CA ILE A 67 -6.80 -1.05 0.90
C ILE A 67 -5.58 -0.12 0.86
N ALA A 68 -4.97 0.09 2.02
CA ALA A 68 -3.81 0.96 2.16
C ALA A 68 -2.65 0.53 1.24
N ALA A 69 -2.04 1.52 0.57
CA ALA A 69 -0.94 1.30 -0.38
C ALA A 69 0.24 0.54 0.23
N ASP A 70 0.50 0.67 1.53
CA ASP A 70 1.55 -0.05 2.25
C ASP A 70 1.34 -1.58 2.23
N HIS A 71 0.12 -2.04 2.49
CA HIS A 71 -0.22 -3.46 2.40
C HIS A 71 -0.12 -3.99 0.98
N ILE A 72 -0.49 -3.18 -0.01
CA ILE A 72 -0.35 -3.53 -1.42
C ILE A 72 1.14 -3.67 -1.80
N ARG A 73 2.00 -2.74 -1.36
CA ARG A 73 3.46 -2.83 -1.55
C ARG A 73 4.03 -4.12 -0.94
N ALA A 74 3.63 -4.45 0.28
CA ALA A 74 4.06 -5.68 0.94
C ALA A 74 3.61 -6.94 0.17
N GLY A 75 2.39 -6.96 -0.37
CA GLY A 75 1.91 -8.02 -1.24
C GLY A 75 2.71 -8.15 -2.55
N LEU A 76 3.01 -7.03 -3.20
CA LEU A 76 3.81 -6.95 -4.43
C LEU A 76 5.25 -7.44 -4.22
N ASP A 77 5.86 -7.12 -3.08
CA ASP A 77 7.20 -7.62 -2.73
C ASP A 77 7.21 -9.13 -2.51
N ARG A 78 6.20 -9.68 -1.81
CA ARG A 78 6.04 -11.13 -1.65
C ARG A 78 5.82 -11.83 -3.00
N LEU A 79 5.03 -11.22 -3.87
CA LEU A 79 4.73 -11.72 -5.21
C LEU A 79 6.03 -11.86 -6.03
N ARG A 80 6.85 -10.79 -6.09
CA ARG A 80 8.11 -10.80 -6.86
C ARG A 80 9.12 -11.78 -6.29
N THR A 81 9.24 -11.82 -4.96
CA THR A 81 10.24 -12.64 -4.25
C THR A 81 9.98 -14.12 -4.46
N LYS A 82 8.70 -14.52 -4.50
CA LYS A 82 8.28 -15.90 -4.72
C LYS A 82 8.02 -16.24 -6.21
N GLY A 83 8.01 -15.26 -7.10
CA GLY A 83 7.74 -15.46 -8.54
C GLY A 83 6.32 -15.95 -8.86
N LEU A 84 5.32 -15.49 -8.09
CA LEU A 84 3.94 -15.97 -8.19
C LEU A 84 3.12 -15.26 -9.26
N SER A 85 1.95 -15.81 -9.60
CA SER A 85 1.05 -15.24 -10.60
C SER A 85 0.31 -13.99 -10.10
N PRO A 86 0.00 -13.00 -10.95
CA PRO A 86 -0.70 -11.78 -10.51
C PRO A 86 -2.02 -12.03 -9.78
N SER A 87 -2.76 -13.09 -10.14
CA SER A 87 -4.06 -13.42 -9.53
C SER A 87 -4.01 -13.80 -8.06
N VAL A 88 -2.83 -14.11 -7.50
CA VAL A 88 -2.69 -14.37 -6.06
C VAL A 88 -2.37 -13.10 -5.26
N LEU A 89 -2.24 -11.95 -5.92
CA LEU A 89 -1.95 -10.68 -5.23
C LEU A 89 -2.95 -10.37 -4.11
N PRO A 90 -4.29 -10.51 -4.30
CA PRO A 90 -5.25 -10.22 -3.21
C PRO A 90 -4.99 -11.07 -1.97
N SER A 91 -4.66 -12.36 -2.14
CA SER A 91 -4.32 -13.25 -1.04
C SER A 91 -3.04 -12.82 -0.32
N LEU A 92 -2.00 -12.40 -1.06
CA LEU A 92 -0.75 -11.93 -0.47
C LEU A 92 -0.92 -10.61 0.29
N VAL A 93 -1.80 -9.74 -0.18
CA VAL A 93 -2.16 -8.50 0.52
C VAL A 93 -2.95 -8.82 1.78
N ASN A 94 -3.91 -9.74 1.71
CA ASN A 94 -4.60 -10.25 2.91
C ASN A 94 -3.61 -10.83 3.92
N GLU A 95 -2.63 -11.63 3.48
CA GLU A 95 -1.57 -12.11 4.38
C GLU A 95 -0.69 -10.99 4.93
N ALA A 96 -0.54 -9.86 4.23
CA ALA A 96 0.25 -8.72 4.71
C ALA A 96 -0.53 -7.91 5.75
N MET A 97 -1.83 -7.72 5.52
CA MET A 97 -2.74 -7.06 6.46
C MET A 97 -2.89 -7.84 7.76
N ASN A 98 -2.97 -9.17 7.66
CA ASN A 98 -3.15 -10.06 8.81
C ASN A 98 -1.84 -10.62 9.35
N ALA A 99 -0.69 -10.17 8.85
CA ALA A 99 0.59 -10.57 9.41
C ALA A 99 0.65 -10.09 10.86
N THR A 100 0.74 -11.01 11.80
CA THR A 100 1.06 -10.64 13.18
C THR A 100 2.44 -9.98 13.15
N PRO A 101 2.61 -8.77 13.70
CA PRO A 101 3.95 -8.22 13.85
C PRO A 101 4.81 -9.27 14.58
N PRO A 102 6.12 -9.35 14.32
CA PRO A 102 7.00 -10.17 15.12
C PRO A 102 7.04 -9.58 16.54
N GLN A 103 5.99 -9.85 17.32
CA GLN A 103 6.04 -9.83 18.75
C GLN A 103 7.19 -10.76 19.08
N ALA A 104 8.19 -10.25 19.80
CA ALA A 104 9.22 -11.06 20.42
C ALA A 104 8.50 -12.20 21.15
N ASN A 105 8.37 -13.35 20.50
CA ASN A 105 7.57 -14.43 21.02
C ASN A 105 8.50 -15.22 21.94
N PRO A 106 8.37 -15.13 23.28
CA PRO A 106 8.85 -16.21 24.11
C PRO A 106 8.08 -17.43 23.62
N ARG A 107 8.78 -18.36 22.97
CA ARG A 107 8.27 -19.65 22.50
C ARG A 107 7.29 -20.19 23.54
N THR A 108 6.00 -20.01 23.32
CA THR A 108 4.97 -20.60 24.16
C THR A 108 5.23 -22.10 24.11
N PRO A 109 5.49 -22.77 25.26
CA PRO A 109 5.80 -24.17 25.25
C PRO A 109 4.65 -24.90 24.57
N HIS A 110 4.99 -25.73 23.59
CA HIS A 110 4.02 -26.52 22.84
C HIS A 110 3.24 -27.38 23.84
N ARG A 111 2.00 -26.99 24.13
CA ARG A 111 1.11 -27.79 24.96
C ARG A 111 0.63 -28.94 24.08
N ALA A 112 1.05 -30.16 24.42
CA ALA A 112 0.47 -31.37 23.84
C ALA A 112 -1.04 -31.30 24.04
N TRP A 113 -1.81 -31.59 22.99
CA TRP A 113 -3.27 -31.64 23.06
C TRP A 113 -3.67 -32.77 24.00
N THR A 114 -3.89 -32.47 25.27
CA THR A 114 -4.48 -33.40 26.23
C THR A 114 -5.98 -33.43 26.00
N ASN A 115 -6.49 -34.58 25.57
CA ASN A 115 -7.91 -34.85 25.45
C ASN A 115 -8.53 -34.85 26.86
N SER A 116 -9.66 -34.17 27.07
CA SER A 116 -10.28 -33.96 28.40
C SER A 116 -10.65 -35.27 29.13
N ALA A 117 -10.61 -36.42 28.44
CA ALA A 117 -10.85 -37.74 29.03
C ALA A 117 -9.74 -38.21 30.00
N ASP A 118 -8.58 -37.54 30.03
CA ASP A 118 -7.47 -37.86 30.96
C ASP A 118 -7.53 -37.05 32.28
N ILE A 119 -8.72 -36.61 32.71
CA ILE A 119 -8.93 -36.07 34.07
C ILE A 119 -9.57 -37.14 34.97
N GLU A 120 -10.36 -38.05 34.39
CA GLU A 120 -11.13 -39.04 35.15
C GLU A 120 -10.31 -40.28 35.55
N ASN A 121 -9.14 -40.51 34.93
CA ASN A 121 -8.25 -41.63 35.25
C ASN A 121 -7.07 -41.25 36.19
N ALA A 122 -6.94 -39.98 36.57
CA ALA A 122 -5.88 -39.51 37.47
C ALA A 122 -6.21 -39.68 38.97
N HIS A 123 -7.46 -39.96 39.32
CA HIS A 123 -7.83 -40.48 40.65
C HIS A 123 -7.86 -42.02 40.61
N GLY A 124 -6.67 -42.60 40.46
CA GLY A 124 -6.49 -44.01 40.76
C GLY A 124 -6.87 -44.29 42.22
N GLY A 125 -7.75 -45.28 42.38
CA GLY A 125 -7.85 -46.21 43.50
C GLY A 125 -7.56 -45.72 44.92
N GLU A 126 -8.57 -45.81 45.78
CA GLU A 126 -8.34 -46.02 47.21
C GLU A 126 -9.37 -47.04 47.75
N LEU A 127 -8.84 -48.25 48.03
CA LEU A 127 -9.20 -49.31 49.01
C LEU A 127 -10.62 -49.88 49.03
#